data_AF-A0AAD5PYZ8-F1
#
_entry.id   AF-A0AAD5PYZ8-F1
#
_cell.length_a   1.000
_cell.length_b   1.000
_cell.length_c   1.000
_cell.angle_alpha   90.00
_cell.angle_beta   90.00
_cell.angle_gamma   90.00
#
_symmetry.space_group_name_H-M   'P 1'
#
loop_
_entity.id
_entity.type
_entity.pdbx_description
1 polymer ?
#
loop_
_entity_poly.entity_id
_entity_poly.type
_entity_poly.pdbx_seq_one_letter_code
_entity_poly.pdbx_strand_id
1 'polypeptide(L)'
;MASFKIALLLGVIAFANACSQAPGTTMTTVTTTVTTVSADDGSEAGILSSHERSLIRKTWDQAKKDGDVAPQVLFRFVKAHPEYQKMFSKFANVPQSELMTNGNFLAQAYTILAGLNVVIQSLFSQELMANQLNALGGAHQARGATPIMFEQFGVVLEEVLAEELGSGFTAEARQAWKNGLAALVAGIAKNLKKAEDLADPQTKLTPHQIRDVQRSWENIRNGRNALVSSIFVKLFKETPRIQKFFAKFGNVAVDSLPGNAEYEKQVALVADRLDTMISAMDDKLQLLGNVNYMRYTHTERGIPRGPWEDFSRLLLDVLSSKGVSSDDLDSWKGVLTVFVNGISPVKN
;
A
#
# COMPACT_ATOMS: atom_id res chain seq x y z
N MET A 1 -31.80 22.40 0.33
CA MET A 1 -30.83 23.02 -0.61
C MET A 1 -29.46 22.49 -0.23
N ALA A 2 -28.71 21.72 -1.01
CA ALA A 2 -28.79 21.30 -2.40
C ALA A 2 -28.43 19.81 -2.52
N SER A 3 -29.13 19.14 -3.44
CA SER A 3 -29.07 17.71 -3.72
C SER A 3 -28.10 17.40 -4.88
N PHE A 4 -27.73 16.13 -5.03
CA PHE A 4 -27.12 15.47 -6.20
C PHE A 4 -25.65 15.75 -6.52
N LYS A 5 -24.75 14.80 -6.17
CA LYS A 5 -23.73 14.20 -7.06
C LYS A 5 -23.34 12.78 -6.58
N ILE A 6 -24.19 11.80 -6.89
CA ILE A 6 -23.84 10.36 -6.97
C ILE A 6 -24.05 9.99 -8.44
N ALA A 7 -22.94 9.81 -9.19
CA ALA A 7 -22.84 9.05 -10.46
C ALA A 7 -21.52 9.42 -11.15
N LEU A 8 -20.38 8.91 -10.66
CA LEU A 8 -19.16 8.79 -11.48
C LEU A 8 -18.21 7.78 -10.82
N LEU A 9 -18.30 6.51 -11.25
CA LEU A 9 -17.20 5.55 -11.48
C LEU A 9 -17.74 4.11 -11.66
N LEU A 10 -18.72 3.95 -12.55
CA LEU A 10 -19.10 2.65 -13.14
C LEU A 10 -18.98 2.72 -14.68
N GLY A 11 -18.02 3.51 -15.18
CA GLY A 11 -17.94 3.87 -16.59
C GLY A 11 -16.52 3.78 -17.13
N VAL A 12 -15.93 2.58 -17.12
CA VAL A 12 -14.78 2.29 -17.98
C VAL A 12 -15.06 0.93 -18.63
N ILE A 13 -15.41 0.98 -19.92
CA ILE A 13 -15.56 -0.13 -20.88
C ILE A 13 -16.91 -0.85 -20.86
N ALA A 14 -17.97 -0.17 -21.31
CA ALA A 14 -19.12 -0.81 -21.96
C ALA A 14 -20.02 0.20 -22.69
N PHE A 15 -19.50 1.07 -23.56
CA PHE A 15 -20.30 1.80 -24.56
C PHE A 15 -19.42 2.28 -25.70
N ALA A 16 -19.08 1.35 -26.59
CA ALA A 16 -18.56 1.66 -27.92
C ALA A 16 -19.23 0.73 -28.93
N ASN A 17 -20.56 0.79 -29.00
CA ASN A 17 -21.28 0.65 -30.27
C ASN A 17 -22.78 0.88 -30.08
N ALA A 18 -23.36 1.47 -31.13
CA ALA A 18 -24.77 1.67 -31.43
C ALA A 18 -25.40 3.02 -31.06
N CYS A 19 -25.72 3.73 -32.16
CA CYS A 19 -26.79 4.73 -32.35
C CYS A 19 -26.43 6.21 -32.19
N SER A 20 -25.94 6.81 -33.28
CA SER A 20 -26.57 8.01 -33.83
C SER A 20 -26.47 8.04 -35.36
N GLN A 21 -27.61 7.96 -36.03
CA GLN A 21 -27.79 8.48 -37.39
C GLN A 21 -28.69 9.71 -37.29
N ALA A 22 -28.24 10.82 -37.89
CA ALA A 22 -28.94 11.79 -38.74
C ALA A 22 -28.21 13.16 -38.69
N PRO A 23 -28.38 14.07 -39.67
CA PRO A 23 -27.72 14.03 -40.97
C PRO A 23 -26.88 15.29 -41.24
N GLY A 24 -25.89 15.16 -42.13
CA GLY A 24 -25.25 16.29 -42.80
C GLY A 24 -23.93 16.75 -42.17
N THR A 25 -22.81 16.27 -42.71
CA THR A 25 -21.83 17.09 -43.44
C THR A 25 -20.64 16.22 -43.87
N THR A 26 -20.36 16.27 -45.17
CA THR A 26 -19.11 16.00 -45.90
C THR A 26 -18.31 14.73 -45.58
N MET A 27 -18.39 13.80 -46.53
CA MET A 27 -17.63 12.56 -46.66
C MET A 27 -16.11 12.76 -46.57
N THR A 28 -15.44 11.93 -45.77
CA THR A 28 -14.07 11.51 -46.03
C THR A 28 -14.04 9.99 -45.94
N THR A 29 -14.04 9.34 -47.10
CA THR A 29 -13.99 7.88 -47.23
C THR A 29 -12.57 7.41 -46.91
N VAL A 30 -12.36 6.84 -45.73
CA VAL A 30 -11.17 6.02 -45.45
C VAL A 30 -11.59 4.56 -45.56
N THR A 31 -11.25 3.95 -46.68
CA THR A 31 -11.42 2.51 -46.91
C THR A 31 -10.49 1.76 -45.95
N THR A 32 -11.02 1.29 -44.82
CA THR A 32 -10.32 0.34 -43.96
C THR A 32 -10.81 -1.05 -44.32
N THR A 33 -9.95 -1.82 -44.98
CA THR A 33 -10.19 -3.22 -45.32
C THR A 33 -10.41 -4.02 -44.03
N VAL A 34 -11.65 -4.41 -43.77
CA VAL A 34 -11.98 -5.32 -42.68
C VAL A 34 -11.48 -6.71 -43.07
N THR A 35 -10.32 -7.09 -42.55
CA THR A 35 -9.91 -8.49 -42.56
C THR A 35 -10.66 -9.17 -41.44
N THR A 36 -11.68 -9.96 -41.79
CA THR A 36 -12.33 -10.88 -40.86
C THR A 36 -11.32 -11.95 -40.46
N VAL A 37 -10.66 -11.75 -39.32
CA VAL A 37 -9.86 -12.81 -38.69
C VAL A 37 -10.84 -13.81 -38.11
N SER A 38 -10.90 -14.99 -38.73
CA SER A 38 -11.64 -16.13 -38.23
C SER A 38 -11.09 -16.52 -36.87
N ALA A 39 -11.99 -16.61 -35.89
CA ALA A 39 -11.70 -17.15 -34.57
C ALA A 39 -11.55 -18.66 -34.67
N ASP A 40 -10.35 -19.13 -34.99
CA ASP A 40 -9.89 -20.45 -34.58
C ASP A 40 -8.37 -20.46 -34.62
N ASP A 41 -7.76 -20.21 -33.48
CA ASP A 41 -6.36 -20.58 -33.28
C ASP A 41 -6.29 -21.24 -31.91
N GLY A 42 -6.29 -22.57 -31.93
CA GLY A 42 -6.04 -23.46 -30.79
C GLY A 42 -4.61 -23.32 -30.26
N SER A 43 -4.13 -22.09 -30.09
CA SER A 43 -2.83 -21.81 -29.51
C SER A 43 -2.88 -22.06 -27.99
N GLU A 44 -2.06 -23.02 -27.55
CA GLU A 44 -1.66 -23.21 -26.15
C GLU A 44 -0.77 -22.06 -25.61
N ALA A 45 -0.86 -20.86 -26.20
CA ALA A 45 0.02 -19.73 -25.89
C ALA A 45 -0.56 -18.78 -24.82
N GLY A 46 -1.72 -19.11 -24.24
CA GLY A 46 -2.31 -18.38 -23.12
C GLY A 46 -1.95 -19.01 -21.78
N ILE A 47 -1.95 -18.21 -20.70
CA ILE A 47 -1.76 -18.68 -19.31
C ILE A 47 -2.81 -19.76 -18.93
N LEU A 48 -3.94 -19.83 -19.65
CA LEU A 48 -4.95 -20.88 -19.56
C LEU A 48 -5.28 -21.42 -20.95
N SER A 49 -5.49 -22.73 -21.05
CA SER A 49 -5.97 -23.39 -22.26
C SER A 49 -7.39 -22.95 -22.63
N SER A 50 -7.78 -23.10 -23.90
CA SER A 50 -9.16 -22.85 -24.36
C SER A 50 -10.18 -23.70 -23.59
N HIS A 51 -9.80 -24.92 -23.22
CA HIS A 51 -10.63 -25.81 -22.43
C HIS A 51 -10.88 -25.27 -21.01
N GLU A 52 -9.82 -24.89 -20.28
CA GLU A 52 -9.93 -24.31 -18.94
C GLU A 52 -10.75 -23.03 -18.94
N ARG A 53 -10.54 -22.15 -19.92
CA ARG A 53 -11.34 -20.92 -20.09
C ARG A 53 -12.83 -21.23 -20.25
N SER A 54 -13.16 -22.27 -21.03
CA SER A 54 -14.55 -22.71 -21.22
C SER A 54 -15.15 -23.27 -19.93
N LEU A 55 -14.40 -24.09 -19.18
CA LEU A 55 -14.82 -24.64 -17.89
C LEU A 55 -15.12 -23.53 -16.87
N ILE A 56 -14.21 -22.56 -16.72
CA ILE A 56 -14.39 -21.42 -15.82
C ILE A 56 -15.65 -20.64 -16.18
N ARG A 57 -15.81 -20.27 -17.46
CA ARG A 57 -16.99 -19.51 -17.92
C ARG A 57 -18.29 -20.26 -17.69
N LYS A 58 -18.36 -21.53 -18.08
CA LYS A 58 -19.57 -22.37 -17.94
C LYS A 58 -19.99 -22.50 -16.47
N THR A 59 -19.05 -22.82 -15.60
CA THR A 59 -19.33 -23.00 -14.17
C THR A 59 -19.64 -21.68 -13.47
N TRP A 60 -18.97 -20.59 -13.87
CA TRP A 60 -19.31 -19.24 -13.42
C TRP A 60 -20.72 -18.82 -13.80
N ASP A 61 -21.10 -19.03 -15.07
CA ASP A 61 -22.44 -18.67 -15.58
C ASP A 61 -23.56 -19.48 -14.93
N GLN A 62 -23.25 -20.66 -14.38
CA GLN A 62 -24.16 -21.44 -13.56
C GLN A 62 -24.24 -20.86 -12.14
N ALA A 63 -23.11 -20.70 -11.45
CA ALA A 63 -23.07 -20.27 -10.05
C ALA A 63 -23.65 -18.87 -9.85
N LYS A 64 -23.29 -17.90 -10.71
CA LYS A 64 -23.68 -16.49 -10.55
C LYS A 64 -25.20 -16.23 -10.68
N LYS A 65 -25.99 -17.25 -11.08
CA LYS A 65 -27.46 -17.16 -11.14
C LYS A 65 -28.07 -17.15 -9.75
N ASP A 66 -27.41 -17.78 -8.78
CA ASP A 66 -27.79 -17.64 -7.39
C ASP A 66 -27.27 -16.29 -6.87
N GLY A 67 -28.20 -15.46 -6.39
CA GLY A 67 -27.90 -14.14 -5.84
C GLY A 67 -27.08 -14.22 -4.55
N ASP A 68 -27.11 -15.34 -3.83
CA ASP A 68 -26.45 -15.50 -2.55
C ASP A 68 -24.94 -15.75 -2.68
N VAL A 69 -24.45 -16.18 -3.86
CA VAL A 69 -23.02 -16.40 -4.10
C VAL A 69 -22.20 -15.15 -3.78
N ALA A 70 -22.63 -13.97 -4.23
CA ALA A 70 -21.90 -12.72 -4.01
C ALA A 70 -21.75 -12.38 -2.52
N PRO A 71 -22.85 -12.26 -1.74
CA PRO A 71 -22.77 -12.06 -0.30
C PRO A 71 -21.96 -13.15 0.42
N GLN A 72 -22.11 -14.42 0.05
CA GLN A 72 -21.40 -15.53 0.70
C GLN A 72 -19.88 -15.45 0.51
N VAL A 73 -19.40 -15.15 -0.71
CA VAL A 73 -17.96 -14.99 -0.97
C VAL A 73 -17.38 -13.87 -0.11
N LEU A 74 -17.99 -12.67 -0.13
CA LEU A 74 -17.46 -11.55 0.65
C LEU A 74 -17.55 -11.82 2.16
N PHE A 75 -18.64 -12.46 2.62
CA PHE A 75 -18.85 -12.74 4.04
C PHE A 75 -17.81 -13.71 4.58
N ARG A 76 -17.58 -14.82 3.87
CA ARG A 76 -16.56 -15.80 4.24
C ARG A 76 -15.16 -15.21 4.19
N PHE A 77 -14.87 -14.36 3.21
CA PHE A 77 -13.59 -13.68 3.09
C PHE A 77 -13.29 -12.80 4.30
N VAL A 78 -14.22 -11.92 4.70
CA VAL A 78 -14.02 -11.06 5.88
C VAL A 78 -14.17 -11.81 7.20
N LYS A 79 -14.86 -12.95 7.23
CA LYS A 79 -14.92 -13.84 8.39
C LYS A 79 -13.59 -14.56 8.62
N ALA A 80 -12.97 -15.08 7.56
CA ALA A 80 -11.66 -15.72 7.60
C ALA A 80 -10.53 -14.72 7.86
N HIS A 81 -10.68 -13.48 7.38
CA HIS A 81 -9.70 -12.39 7.52
C HIS A 81 -10.36 -11.12 8.07
N PRO A 82 -10.67 -11.06 9.38
CA PRO A 82 -11.36 -9.92 10.01
C PRO A 82 -10.65 -8.58 9.80
N GLU A 83 -9.33 -8.59 9.67
CA GLU A 83 -8.52 -7.41 9.39
C GLU A 83 -8.86 -6.76 8.04
N TYR A 84 -9.30 -7.54 7.03
CA TYR A 84 -9.67 -7.00 5.71
C TYR A 84 -11.02 -6.29 5.74
N GLN A 85 -11.90 -6.60 6.69
CA GLN A 85 -13.15 -5.84 6.86
C GLN A 85 -12.86 -4.34 7.07
N LYS A 86 -11.76 -4.02 7.76
CA LYS A 86 -11.36 -2.62 8.03
C LYS A 86 -11.00 -1.84 6.77
N MET A 87 -10.70 -2.52 5.66
CA MET A 87 -10.41 -1.88 4.37
C MET A 87 -11.69 -1.34 3.70
N PHE A 88 -12.86 -1.81 4.10
CA PHE A 88 -14.14 -1.37 3.55
C PHE A 88 -14.82 -0.35 4.47
N SER A 89 -14.47 0.93 4.31
CA SER A 89 -14.88 2.02 5.21
C SER A 89 -16.39 2.09 5.52
N LYS A 90 -17.25 1.73 4.56
CA LYS A 90 -18.72 1.75 4.71
C LYS A 90 -19.29 0.70 5.66
N PHE A 91 -18.53 -0.35 5.98
CA PHE A 91 -18.93 -1.41 6.92
C PHE A 91 -17.78 -1.91 7.81
N ALA A 92 -16.69 -1.15 7.92
CA ALA A 92 -15.50 -1.50 8.69
C ALA A 92 -15.79 -1.81 10.17
N ASN A 93 -16.81 -1.20 10.76
CA ASN A 93 -17.17 -1.35 12.16
C ASN A 93 -18.51 -2.07 12.37
N VAL A 94 -19.11 -2.63 11.31
CA VAL A 94 -20.34 -3.41 11.42
C VAL A 94 -20.00 -4.78 12.04
N PRO A 95 -20.71 -5.25 13.07
CA PRO A 95 -20.51 -6.59 13.61
C PRO A 95 -20.69 -7.66 12.51
N GLN A 96 -19.85 -8.70 12.50
CA GLN A 96 -19.93 -9.73 11.47
C GLN A 96 -21.31 -10.39 11.38
N SER A 97 -21.98 -10.57 12.52
CA SER A 97 -23.35 -11.11 12.60
C SER A 97 -24.40 -10.28 11.85
N GLU A 98 -24.14 -9.01 11.58
CA GLU A 98 -25.08 -8.08 10.93
C GLU A 98 -24.76 -7.84 9.45
N LEU A 99 -23.62 -8.33 8.96
CA LEU A 99 -23.13 -8.04 7.60
C LEU A 99 -24.09 -8.51 6.51
N MET A 100 -24.65 -9.72 6.65
CA MET A 100 -25.55 -10.31 5.65
C MET A 100 -26.86 -9.52 5.45
N THR A 101 -27.22 -8.66 6.41
CA THR A 101 -28.38 -7.76 6.31
C THR A 101 -27.99 -6.30 6.04
N ASN A 102 -26.69 -5.99 5.99
CA ASN A 102 -26.21 -4.63 5.83
C ASN A 102 -26.20 -4.20 4.35
N GLY A 103 -26.94 -3.15 4.01
CA GLY A 103 -27.05 -2.69 2.61
C GLY A 103 -25.73 -2.28 1.97
N ASN A 104 -24.78 -1.69 2.72
CA ASN A 104 -23.46 -1.32 2.18
C ASN A 104 -22.62 -2.56 1.88
N PHE A 105 -22.67 -3.56 2.76
CA PHE A 105 -22.01 -4.84 2.55
C PHE A 105 -22.55 -5.56 1.31
N LEU A 106 -23.87 -5.70 1.20
CA LEU A 106 -24.52 -6.33 0.05
C LEU A 106 -24.18 -5.60 -1.26
N ALA A 107 -24.28 -4.27 -1.28
CA ALA A 107 -23.90 -3.48 -2.46
C ALA A 107 -22.43 -3.70 -2.87
N GLN A 108 -21.52 -3.82 -1.89
CA GLN A 108 -20.12 -4.11 -2.16
C GLN A 108 -19.90 -5.53 -2.68
N ALA A 109 -20.60 -6.53 -2.13
CA ALA A 109 -20.54 -7.92 -2.57
C ALA A 109 -20.94 -8.05 -4.05
N TYR A 110 -22.07 -7.44 -4.44
CA TYR A 110 -22.51 -7.45 -5.83
C TYR A 110 -21.57 -6.65 -6.76
N THR A 111 -20.96 -5.56 -6.26
CA THR A 111 -19.95 -4.82 -7.03
C THR A 111 -18.72 -5.68 -7.34
N ILE A 112 -18.26 -6.46 -6.36
CA ILE A 112 -17.14 -7.41 -6.54
C ILE A 112 -17.52 -8.50 -7.54
N LEU A 113 -18.71 -9.08 -7.42
CA LEU A 113 -19.21 -10.10 -8.36
C LEU A 113 -19.28 -9.57 -9.80
N ALA A 114 -19.75 -8.34 -9.99
CA ALA A 114 -19.79 -7.70 -11.29
C ALA A 114 -18.38 -7.52 -11.89
N GLY A 115 -17.41 -7.08 -11.07
CA GLY A 115 -16.01 -6.96 -11.48
C GLY A 115 -15.40 -8.31 -11.86
N LEU A 116 -15.63 -9.34 -11.06
CA LEU A 116 -15.17 -10.71 -11.35
C LEU A 116 -15.80 -11.25 -12.64
N ASN A 117 -17.08 -10.98 -12.87
CA ASN A 117 -17.74 -11.34 -14.12
C ASN A 117 -17.06 -10.68 -15.33
N VAL A 118 -16.68 -9.40 -15.25
CA VAL A 118 -15.95 -8.72 -16.35
C VAL A 118 -14.60 -9.39 -16.62
N VAL A 119 -13.84 -9.76 -15.58
CA VAL A 119 -12.57 -10.48 -15.72
C VAL A 119 -12.78 -11.83 -16.39
N ILE A 120 -13.76 -12.61 -15.93
CA ILE A 120 -14.07 -13.94 -16.49
C ILE A 120 -14.54 -13.84 -17.95
N GLN A 121 -15.38 -12.86 -18.27
CA GLN A 121 -15.78 -12.63 -19.65
C GLN A 121 -14.58 -12.19 -20.50
N SER A 122 -13.54 -11.58 -19.96
CA SER A 122 -12.35 -11.15 -20.72
C SER A 122 -11.39 -12.30 -21.07
N LEU A 123 -11.59 -13.52 -20.55
CA LEU A 123 -10.69 -14.67 -20.77
C LEU A 123 -10.51 -15.06 -22.25
N PHE A 124 -11.41 -14.66 -23.14
CA PHE A 124 -11.29 -14.99 -24.57
C PHE A 124 -10.20 -14.20 -25.31
N SER A 125 -9.72 -13.08 -24.77
CA SER A 125 -8.70 -12.23 -25.40
C SER A 125 -7.58 -11.88 -24.43
N GLN A 126 -6.35 -12.17 -24.85
CA GLN A 126 -5.14 -11.86 -24.07
C GLN A 126 -4.97 -10.35 -23.88
N GLU A 127 -5.29 -9.55 -24.89
CA GLU A 127 -5.21 -8.09 -24.82
C GLU A 127 -6.24 -7.52 -23.84
N LEU A 128 -7.51 -7.95 -23.96
CA LEU A 128 -8.56 -7.52 -23.03
C LEU A 128 -8.21 -7.91 -21.60
N MET A 129 -7.72 -9.13 -21.40
CA MET A 129 -7.28 -9.59 -20.08
C MET A 129 -6.14 -8.72 -19.54
N ALA A 130 -5.09 -8.45 -20.32
CA ALA A 130 -3.98 -7.60 -19.89
C ALA A 130 -4.45 -6.20 -19.47
N ASN A 131 -5.35 -5.59 -20.25
CA ASN A 131 -5.94 -4.29 -19.91
C ASN A 131 -6.75 -4.34 -18.61
N GLN A 132 -7.55 -5.38 -18.40
CA GLN A 132 -8.31 -5.54 -17.16
C GLN A 132 -7.41 -5.78 -15.94
N LEU A 133 -6.35 -6.58 -16.08
CA LEU A 133 -5.39 -6.82 -15.00
C LEU A 133 -4.66 -5.54 -14.59
N ASN A 134 -4.27 -4.71 -15.56
CA ASN A 134 -3.65 -3.41 -15.30
C ASN A 134 -4.61 -2.46 -14.59
N ALA A 135 -5.85 -2.34 -15.09
CA ALA A 135 -6.86 -1.49 -14.47
C ALA A 135 -7.20 -1.95 -13.04
N LEU A 136 -7.35 -3.27 -12.83
CA LEU A 136 -7.68 -3.84 -11.54
C LEU A 136 -6.54 -3.65 -10.55
N GLY A 137 -5.31 -3.97 -10.96
CA GLY A 137 -4.12 -3.79 -10.14
C GLY A 137 -3.92 -2.33 -9.74
N GLY A 138 -3.96 -1.39 -10.69
CA GLY A 138 -3.83 0.04 -10.38
C GLY A 138 -4.92 0.56 -9.43
N ALA A 139 -6.17 0.14 -9.63
CA ALA A 139 -7.27 0.53 -8.74
C ALA A 139 -7.09 -0.01 -7.31
N HIS A 140 -6.56 -1.22 -7.16
CA HIS A 140 -6.37 -1.87 -5.86
C HIS A 140 -5.05 -1.50 -5.17
N GLN A 141 -4.04 -1.08 -5.94
CA GLN A 141 -2.78 -0.54 -5.42
C GLN A 141 -3.01 0.66 -4.50
N ALA A 142 -3.87 1.60 -4.92
CA ALA A 142 -4.23 2.78 -4.15
C ALA A 142 -4.98 2.43 -2.84
N ARG A 143 -5.60 1.25 -2.78
CA ARG A 143 -6.34 0.75 -1.62
C ARG A 143 -5.48 -0.09 -0.66
N GLY A 144 -4.19 -0.25 -0.97
CA GLY A 144 -3.26 -1.05 -0.16
C GLY A 144 -3.47 -2.55 -0.30
N ALA A 145 -4.10 -3.01 -1.39
CA ALA A 145 -4.24 -4.44 -1.63
C ALA A 145 -2.88 -5.07 -1.98
N THR A 146 -2.69 -6.30 -1.54
CA THR A 146 -1.48 -7.10 -1.77
C THR A 146 -1.82 -8.37 -2.54
N PRO A 147 -0.86 -9.01 -3.21
CA PRO A 147 -1.11 -10.28 -3.91
C PRO A 147 -1.76 -11.35 -3.01
N ILE A 148 -1.29 -11.49 -1.76
CA ILE A 148 -1.82 -12.49 -0.80
C ILE A 148 -3.32 -12.31 -0.51
N MET A 149 -3.82 -11.07 -0.48
CA MET A 149 -5.26 -10.81 -0.28
C MET A 149 -6.09 -11.37 -1.44
N PHE A 150 -5.59 -11.31 -2.67
CA PHE A 150 -6.27 -11.88 -3.83
C PHE A 150 -6.16 -13.41 -3.87
N GLU A 151 -5.04 -13.98 -3.42
CA GLU A 151 -4.88 -15.44 -3.26
C GLU A 151 -5.91 -15.99 -2.26
N GLN A 152 -6.03 -15.35 -1.10
CA GLN A 152 -7.00 -15.73 -0.07
C GLN A 152 -8.45 -15.55 -0.53
N PHE A 153 -8.74 -14.48 -1.27
CA PHE A 153 -10.04 -14.30 -1.92
C PHE A 153 -10.33 -15.44 -2.91
N GLY A 154 -9.32 -15.86 -3.69
CA GLY A 154 -9.43 -16.98 -4.61
C GLY A 154 -9.76 -18.31 -3.94
N VAL A 155 -9.14 -18.60 -2.78
CA VAL A 155 -9.45 -19.80 -1.98
C VAL A 155 -10.91 -19.78 -1.53
N VAL A 156 -11.37 -18.67 -0.96
CA VAL A 156 -12.77 -18.52 -0.51
C VAL A 156 -13.75 -18.63 -1.68
N LEU A 157 -13.41 -18.05 -2.83
CA LEU A 157 -14.23 -18.16 -4.03
C LEU A 157 -14.36 -19.62 -4.50
N GLU A 158 -13.26 -20.37 -4.55
CA GLU A 158 -13.28 -21.79 -4.92
C GLU A 158 -14.20 -22.60 -3.98
N GLU A 159 -14.12 -22.37 -2.67
CA GLU A 159 -14.96 -23.05 -1.68
C GLU A 159 -16.45 -22.75 -1.90
N VAL A 160 -16.81 -21.48 -2.09
CA VAL A 160 -18.20 -21.10 -2.35
C VAL A 160 -18.70 -21.69 -3.67
N LEU A 161 -17.89 -21.68 -4.73
CA LEU A 161 -18.27 -22.30 -6.01
C LEU A 161 -18.47 -23.81 -5.88
N ALA A 162 -17.63 -24.48 -5.08
CA ALA A 162 -17.75 -25.91 -4.83
C ALA A 162 -19.05 -26.27 -4.10
N GLU A 163 -19.45 -25.46 -3.12
CA GLU A 163 -20.71 -25.65 -2.40
C GLU A 163 -21.93 -25.35 -3.28
N GLU A 164 -21.90 -24.24 -4.02
CA GLU A 164 -22.99 -23.80 -4.90
C GLU A 164 -23.26 -24.81 -6.03
N LEU A 165 -22.19 -25.28 -6.69
CA LEU A 165 -22.32 -26.14 -7.86
C LEU A 165 -22.40 -27.63 -7.51
N GLY A 166 -22.05 -28.02 -6.27
CA GLY A 166 -22.04 -29.40 -5.80
C GLY A 166 -21.30 -30.35 -6.76
N SER A 167 -21.98 -31.42 -7.18
CA SER A 167 -21.43 -32.40 -8.14
C SER A 167 -21.15 -31.82 -9.53
N GLY A 168 -21.70 -30.63 -9.86
CA GLY A 168 -21.42 -29.91 -11.09
C GLY A 168 -20.03 -29.25 -11.11
N PHE A 169 -19.37 -29.09 -9.95
CA PHE A 169 -18.00 -28.62 -9.86
C PHE A 169 -17.01 -29.80 -9.95
N THR A 170 -16.83 -30.31 -11.16
CA THR A 170 -15.95 -31.46 -11.41
C THR A 170 -14.50 -31.17 -11.01
N ALA A 171 -13.68 -32.22 -10.89
CA ALA A 171 -12.26 -32.06 -10.56
C ALA A 171 -11.53 -31.20 -11.59
N GLU A 172 -11.88 -31.34 -12.87
CA GLU A 172 -11.34 -30.55 -13.98
C GLU A 172 -11.75 -29.09 -13.87
N ALA A 173 -13.02 -28.81 -13.58
CA ALA A 173 -13.49 -27.44 -13.35
C ALA A 173 -12.77 -26.80 -12.18
N ARG A 174 -12.64 -27.51 -11.05
CA ARG A 174 -11.90 -27.04 -9.88
C ARG A 174 -10.44 -26.72 -10.22
N GLN A 175 -9.76 -27.60 -10.96
CA GLN A 175 -8.38 -27.37 -11.36
C GLN A 175 -8.26 -26.16 -12.31
N ALA A 176 -9.20 -26.00 -13.25
CA ALA A 176 -9.24 -24.84 -14.13
C ALA A 176 -9.38 -23.53 -13.34
N TRP A 177 -10.24 -23.49 -12.32
CA TRP A 177 -10.38 -22.33 -11.43
C TRP A 177 -9.11 -22.02 -10.64
N LYS A 178 -8.44 -23.04 -10.09
CA LYS A 178 -7.15 -22.85 -9.40
C LYS A 178 -6.11 -22.23 -10.32
N ASN A 179 -5.97 -22.77 -11.52
CA ASN A 179 -5.05 -22.25 -12.52
C ASN A 179 -5.42 -20.81 -12.91
N GLY A 180 -6.73 -20.55 -13.12
CA GLY A 180 -7.22 -19.22 -13.49
C GLY A 180 -7.04 -18.16 -12.42
N LEU A 181 -7.23 -18.52 -11.15
CA LEU A 181 -6.98 -17.63 -10.01
C LEU A 181 -5.50 -17.36 -9.83
N ALA A 182 -4.63 -18.38 -9.96
CA ALA A 182 -3.18 -18.20 -9.93
C ALA A 182 -2.71 -17.26 -11.05
N ALA A 183 -3.24 -17.44 -12.26
CA ALA A 183 -2.98 -16.57 -13.41
C ALA A 183 -3.42 -15.12 -13.17
N LEU A 184 -4.63 -14.94 -12.62
CA LEU A 184 -5.20 -13.64 -12.27
C LEU A 184 -4.29 -12.92 -11.25
N VAL A 185 -3.93 -13.60 -10.16
CA VAL A 185 -3.04 -13.08 -9.11
C VAL A 185 -1.69 -12.67 -9.69
N ALA A 186 -1.06 -13.55 -10.49
CA ALA A 186 0.23 -13.25 -11.12
C ALA A 186 0.14 -12.03 -12.06
N GLY A 187 -0.99 -11.87 -12.75
CA GLY A 187 -1.27 -10.75 -13.62
C GLY A 187 -1.40 -9.42 -12.88
N ILE A 188 -2.25 -9.36 -11.86
CA ILE A 188 -2.50 -8.14 -11.08
C ILE A 188 -1.31 -7.75 -10.19
N ALA A 189 -0.53 -8.73 -9.70
CA ALA A 189 0.59 -8.51 -8.80
C ALA A 189 1.64 -7.55 -9.37
N LYS A 190 1.75 -7.48 -10.70
CA LYS A 190 2.61 -6.53 -11.42
C LYS A 190 2.31 -5.06 -11.11
N ASN A 191 1.09 -4.77 -10.68
CA ASN A 191 0.60 -3.42 -10.39
C ASN A 191 0.16 -3.26 -8.93
N LEU A 192 0.34 -4.27 -8.07
CA LEU A 192 -0.02 -4.19 -6.65
C LEU A 192 1.18 -3.81 -5.79
N LYS A 193 0.91 -3.37 -4.57
CA LYS A 193 1.97 -3.16 -3.56
C LYS A 193 2.38 -4.50 -3.00
N LYS A 194 3.69 -4.68 -2.75
CA LYS A 194 4.13 -5.80 -1.92
C LYS A 194 3.78 -5.49 -0.45
N ALA A 195 3.63 -6.53 0.35
CA ALA A 195 3.33 -6.37 1.77
C ALA A 195 4.40 -5.53 2.50
N GLU A 196 5.67 -5.65 2.08
CA GLU A 196 6.80 -4.86 2.61
C GLU A 196 6.73 -3.36 2.30
N ASP A 197 5.91 -2.96 1.32
CA ASP A 197 5.71 -1.56 0.92
C ASP A 197 4.49 -0.92 1.59
N LEU A 198 3.72 -1.69 2.37
CA LEU A 198 2.58 -1.18 3.09
C LEU A 198 3.04 -0.49 4.37
N ALA A 199 2.68 0.79 4.50
CA ALA A 199 2.92 1.54 5.72
C ALA A 199 1.93 1.11 6.81
N ASP A 200 2.45 0.87 8.01
CA ASP A 200 1.61 0.62 9.17
C ASP A 200 0.68 1.82 9.43
N PRO A 201 -0.62 1.61 9.70
CA PRO A 201 -1.56 2.71 9.88
C PRO A 201 -1.22 3.65 11.05
N GLN A 202 -0.53 3.18 12.09
CA GLN A 202 -0.22 3.97 13.28
C GLN A 202 1.18 4.57 13.21
N THR A 203 2.20 3.77 12.89
CA THR A 203 3.59 4.27 12.81
C THR A 203 3.86 4.98 11.50
N LYS A 204 3.08 4.72 10.44
CA LYS A 204 3.32 5.20 9.07
C LYS A 204 4.63 4.71 8.44
N LEU A 205 5.27 3.70 9.02
CA LEU A 205 6.49 3.09 8.52
C LEU A 205 6.19 1.81 7.75
N THR A 206 6.91 1.57 6.66
CA THR A 206 6.88 0.28 5.96
C THR A 206 7.91 -0.69 6.53
N PRO A 207 7.68 -2.01 6.47
CA PRO A 207 8.70 -3.00 6.84
C PRO A 207 10.03 -2.84 6.11
N HIS A 208 10.00 -2.44 4.83
CA HIS A 208 11.22 -2.16 4.06
C HIS A 208 12.02 -1.01 4.68
N GLN A 209 11.36 0.12 4.98
CA GLN A 209 12.00 1.29 5.59
C GLN A 209 12.65 0.96 6.93
N ILE A 210 11.96 0.17 7.77
CA ILE A 210 12.46 -0.25 9.08
C ILE A 210 13.77 -1.05 8.90
N ARG A 211 13.76 -2.05 8.01
CA ARG A 211 14.93 -2.90 7.76
C ARG A 211 16.13 -2.11 7.23
N ASP A 212 15.90 -1.22 6.26
CA ASP A 212 16.96 -0.40 5.67
C ASP A 212 17.62 0.49 6.70
N VAL A 213 16.82 1.20 7.51
CA VAL A 213 17.32 2.09 8.55
C VAL A 213 18.04 1.31 9.65
N GLN A 214 17.48 0.20 10.13
CA GLN A 214 18.15 -0.62 11.15
C GLN A 214 19.49 -1.19 10.65
N ARG A 215 19.51 -1.77 9.44
CA ARG A 215 20.72 -2.32 8.81
C ARG A 215 21.79 -1.24 8.62
N SER A 216 21.43 -0.12 7.99
CA SER A 216 22.39 0.94 7.68
C SER A 216 22.88 1.65 8.94
N TRP A 217 22.04 1.78 9.99
CA TRP A 217 22.46 2.28 11.30
C TRP A 217 23.46 1.35 11.98
N GLU A 218 23.20 0.04 12.00
CA GLU A 218 24.09 -0.95 12.63
C GLU A 218 25.51 -0.89 12.04
N ASN A 219 25.64 -0.65 10.73
CA ASN A 219 26.93 -0.54 10.07
C ASN A 219 27.77 0.67 10.50
N ILE A 220 27.14 1.73 11.02
CA ILE A 220 27.82 3.00 11.32
C ILE A 220 27.77 3.39 12.81
N ARG A 221 26.95 2.72 13.63
CA ARG A 221 26.67 3.10 15.03
C ARG A 221 27.91 3.04 15.94
N ASN A 222 28.97 2.34 15.55
CA ASN A 222 30.24 2.33 16.28
C ASN A 222 30.89 3.74 16.34
N GLY A 223 30.59 4.60 15.37
CA GLY A 223 31.02 6.00 15.33
C GLY A 223 29.93 7.01 15.69
N ARG A 224 28.83 6.58 16.32
CA ARG A 224 27.62 7.41 16.49
C ARG A 224 27.86 8.71 17.27
N ASN A 225 28.75 8.72 18.27
CA ASN A 225 29.04 9.94 19.03
C ASN A 225 29.74 10.99 18.15
N ALA A 226 30.75 10.60 17.39
CA ALA A 226 31.42 11.50 16.46
C ALA A 226 30.46 12.00 15.36
N LEU A 227 29.56 11.12 14.89
CA LEU A 227 28.49 11.47 13.95
C LEU A 227 27.57 12.54 14.54
N VAL A 228 27.00 12.30 15.73
CA VAL A 228 26.10 13.25 16.41
C VAL A 228 26.82 14.56 16.75
N SER A 229 28.08 14.50 17.18
CA SER A 229 28.88 15.70 17.42
C SER A 229 29.03 16.53 16.14
N SER A 230 29.34 15.90 15.01
CA SER A 230 29.44 16.60 13.71
C SER A 230 28.13 17.27 13.30
N ILE A 231 26.97 16.64 13.59
CA ILE A 231 25.65 17.21 13.35
C ILE A 231 25.46 18.44 14.24
N PHE A 232 25.73 18.36 15.54
CA PHE A 232 25.59 19.51 16.44
C PHE A 232 26.50 20.68 16.07
N VAL A 233 27.76 20.41 15.71
CA VAL A 233 28.69 21.46 15.27
C VAL A 233 28.15 22.18 14.02
N LYS A 234 27.66 21.44 13.02
CA LYS A 234 27.03 22.02 11.83
C LYS A 234 25.77 22.80 12.19
N LEU A 235 24.88 22.20 13.00
CA LEU A 235 23.63 22.80 13.45
C LEU A 235 23.85 24.14 14.15
N PHE A 236 24.85 24.24 15.03
CA PHE A 236 25.15 25.49 15.74
C PHE A 236 25.86 26.52 14.87
N LYS A 237 26.59 26.11 13.82
CA LYS A 237 27.15 27.03 12.83
C LYS A 237 26.05 27.61 11.93
N GLU A 238 25.12 26.77 11.48
CA GLU A 238 24.01 27.17 10.61
C GLU A 238 22.95 27.97 11.38
N THR A 239 22.65 27.56 12.61
CA THR A 239 21.61 28.19 13.44
C THR A 239 22.11 28.42 14.88
N PRO A 240 22.96 29.45 15.12
CA PRO A 240 23.60 29.69 16.43
C PRO A 240 22.64 29.82 17.62
N ARG A 241 21.39 30.26 17.36
CA ARG A 241 20.36 30.39 18.40
C ARG A 241 20.00 29.05 19.04
N ILE A 242 20.15 27.91 18.33
CA ILE A 242 19.83 26.58 18.86
C ILE A 242 20.76 26.21 20.02
N GLN A 243 22.03 26.64 19.99
CA GLN A 243 22.97 26.34 21.07
C GLN A 243 22.51 26.89 22.43
N LYS A 244 21.70 27.97 22.43
CA LYS A 244 21.17 28.57 23.66
C LYS A 244 20.20 27.67 24.43
N PHE A 245 19.64 26.64 23.81
CA PHE A 245 18.85 25.62 24.52
C PHE A 245 19.69 24.74 25.45
N PHE A 246 21.03 24.76 25.31
CA PHE A 246 21.94 23.92 26.07
C PHE A 246 22.73 24.75 27.10
N ALA A 247 22.09 25.11 28.21
CA ALA A 247 22.63 26.05 29.21
C ALA A 247 24.08 25.75 29.66
N LYS A 248 24.45 24.46 29.77
CA LYS A 248 25.78 24.02 30.22
C LYS A 248 26.93 24.36 29.27
N PHE A 249 26.65 24.53 27.98
CA PHE A 249 27.64 24.88 26.96
C PHE A 249 27.14 25.94 25.98
N GLY A 250 26.08 26.67 26.33
CA GLY A 250 25.40 27.65 25.47
C GLY A 250 26.24 28.89 25.14
N ASN A 251 27.34 29.09 25.86
CA ASN A 251 28.29 30.19 25.68
C ASN A 251 29.69 29.73 25.26
N VAL A 252 29.88 28.43 25.03
CA VAL A 252 31.15 27.89 24.54
C VAL A 252 31.25 28.14 23.03
N ALA A 253 32.41 28.56 22.53
CA ALA A 253 32.61 28.71 21.09
C ALA A 253 32.41 27.36 20.38
N VAL A 254 31.70 27.36 19.25
CA VAL A 254 31.31 26.11 18.56
C VAL A 254 32.51 25.25 18.20
N ASP A 255 33.62 25.86 17.77
CA ASP A 255 34.86 25.15 17.43
C ASP A 255 35.59 24.58 18.66
N SER A 256 35.21 24.98 19.88
CA SER A 256 35.75 24.48 21.15
C SER A 256 34.80 23.50 21.85
N LEU A 257 33.68 23.11 21.21
CA LEU A 257 32.76 22.11 21.76
C LEU A 257 33.37 20.70 21.80
N PRO A 258 34.06 20.21 20.74
CA PRO A 258 34.73 18.92 20.82
C PRO A 258 35.73 18.89 21.98
N GLY A 259 35.57 17.91 22.88
CA GLY A 259 36.39 17.81 24.10
C GLY A 259 35.82 18.55 25.33
N ASN A 260 34.71 19.30 25.21
CA ASN A 260 33.98 19.81 26.37
C ASN A 260 33.16 18.69 27.01
N ALA A 261 33.40 18.39 28.29
CA ALA A 261 32.79 17.24 28.98
C ALA A 261 31.25 17.25 29.02
N GLU A 262 30.62 18.41 29.19
CA GLU A 262 29.15 18.52 29.24
C GLU A 262 28.52 18.38 27.85
N TYR A 263 29.22 18.87 26.82
CA TYR A 263 28.83 18.66 25.42
C TYR A 263 28.94 17.19 25.02
N GLU A 264 30.07 16.52 25.32
CA GLU A 264 30.26 15.11 24.98
C GLU A 264 29.22 14.20 25.68
N LYS A 265 28.84 14.54 26.92
CA LYS A 265 27.75 13.86 27.62
C LYS A 265 26.41 14.02 26.88
N GLN A 266 26.11 15.23 26.39
CA GLN A 266 24.88 15.48 25.62
C GLN A 266 24.90 14.75 24.27
N VAL A 267 26.04 14.70 23.60
CA VAL A 267 26.25 13.93 22.36
C VAL A 267 25.93 12.46 22.59
N ALA A 268 26.49 11.85 23.64
CA ALA A 268 26.22 10.46 23.99
C ALA A 268 24.73 10.20 24.26
N LEU A 269 24.06 11.08 25.02
CA LEU A 269 22.62 10.94 25.31
C LEU A 269 21.76 10.97 24.05
N VAL A 270 22.09 11.82 23.07
CA VAL A 270 21.37 11.90 21.80
C VAL A 270 21.65 10.66 20.95
N ALA A 271 22.90 10.20 20.91
CA ALA A 271 23.27 8.99 20.19
C ALA A 271 22.57 7.74 20.75
N ASP A 272 22.52 7.59 22.07
CA ASP A 272 21.81 6.48 22.72
C ASP A 272 20.29 6.57 22.52
N ARG A 273 19.73 7.78 22.43
CA ARG A 273 18.31 7.97 22.09
C ARG A 273 18.01 7.56 20.65
N LEU A 274 18.88 7.89 19.69
CA LEU A 274 18.76 7.43 18.31
C LEU A 274 18.84 5.89 18.24
N ASP A 275 19.83 5.27 18.89
CA ASP A 275 19.95 3.81 19.01
C ASP A 275 18.65 3.19 19.52
N THR A 276 18.10 3.74 20.61
CA THR A 276 16.86 3.25 21.24
C THR A 276 15.66 3.34 20.29
N MET A 277 15.49 4.48 19.62
CA MET A 277 14.35 4.68 18.72
C MET A 277 14.43 3.80 17.48
N ILE A 278 15.62 3.64 16.89
CA ILE A 278 15.85 2.81 15.70
C ILE A 278 15.66 1.33 16.04
N SER A 279 16.20 0.88 17.19
CA SER A 279 16.06 -0.51 17.64
C SER A 279 14.61 -0.90 17.91
N ALA A 280 13.76 0.06 18.31
CA ALA A 280 12.36 -0.19 18.64
C ALA A 280 11.41 -0.11 17.43
N MET A 281 11.88 0.15 16.20
CA MET A 281 10.98 0.46 15.07
C MET A 281 10.08 -0.69 14.62
N ASP A 282 10.51 -1.94 14.85
CA ASP A 282 9.74 -3.15 14.60
C ASP A 282 8.73 -3.47 15.73
N ASP A 283 8.93 -2.92 16.92
CA ASP A 283 7.95 -2.93 18.01
C ASP A 283 7.17 -1.63 18.07
N LYS A 284 5.97 -1.67 17.47
CA LYS A 284 5.03 -0.55 17.43
C LYS A 284 4.80 0.13 18.78
N LEU A 285 4.63 -0.63 19.86
CA LEU A 285 4.32 -0.07 21.18
C LEU A 285 5.55 0.65 21.74
N GLN A 286 6.73 0.03 21.64
CA GLN A 286 7.97 0.65 22.09
C GLN A 286 8.33 1.88 21.27
N LEU A 287 8.16 1.84 19.94
CA LEU A 287 8.41 3.01 19.09
C LEU A 287 7.53 4.18 19.47
N LEU A 288 6.20 3.97 19.56
CA LEU A 288 5.25 5.02 19.92
C LEU A 288 5.52 5.55 21.33
N GLY A 289 5.89 4.68 22.28
CA GLY A 289 6.32 5.08 23.62
C GLY A 289 7.55 6.01 23.60
N ASN A 290 8.58 5.66 22.84
CA ASN A 290 9.79 6.47 22.69
C ASN A 290 9.52 7.82 22.01
N VAL A 291 8.72 7.85 20.95
CA VAL A 291 8.31 9.08 20.26
C VAL A 291 7.55 10.01 21.20
N ASN A 292 6.61 9.47 21.99
CA ASN A 292 5.86 10.25 22.97
C ASN A 292 6.75 10.78 24.10
N TYR A 293 7.68 9.98 24.62
CA TYR A 293 8.67 10.44 25.58
C TYR A 293 9.46 11.65 25.05
N MET A 294 9.94 11.56 23.81
CA MET A 294 10.66 12.65 23.15
C MET A 294 9.77 13.88 22.98
N ARG A 295 8.52 13.71 22.52
CA ARG A 295 7.54 14.80 22.41
C ARG A 295 7.33 15.55 23.72
N TYR A 296 6.97 14.84 24.79
CA TYR A 296 6.59 15.48 26.05
C TYR A 296 7.78 16.20 26.67
N THR A 297 8.93 15.54 26.76
CA THR A 297 10.13 16.12 27.40
C THR A 297 10.68 17.33 26.64
N HIS A 298 10.50 17.41 25.32
CA HIS A 298 11.00 18.55 24.53
C HIS A 298 9.95 19.65 24.33
N THR A 299 8.66 19.32 24.45
CA THR A 299 7.58 20.31 24.58
C THR A 299 7.76 21.11 25.87
N GLU A 300 8.03 20.43 26.99
CA GLU A 300 8.30 21.07 28.29
C GLU A 300 9.50 22.03 28.23
N ARG A 301 10.52 21.66 27.45
CA ARG A 301 11.71 22.50 27.21
C ARG A 301 11.49 23.62 26.18
N GLY A 302 10.29 23.73 25.62
CA GLY A 302 9.95 24.76 24.63
C GLY A 302 10.72 24.65 23.32
N ILE A 303 11.16 23.45 22.93
CA ILE A 303 11.92 23.25 21.69
C ILE A 303 10.96 23.34 20.50
N PRO A 304 11.13 24.29 19.56
CA PRO A 304 10.27 24.40 18.39
C PRO A 304 10.57 23.28 17.38
N ARG A 305 9.73 23.19 16.33
CA ARG A 305 9.87 22.17 15.28
C ARG A 305 11.17 22.30 14.47
N GLY A 306 11.58 23.53 14.13
CA GLY A 306 12.73 23.80 13.25
C GLY A 306 14.02 23.04 13.61
N PRO A 307 14.49 23.06 14.87
CA PRO A 307 15.64 22.27 15.30
C PRO A 307 15.57 20.77 15.00
N TRP A 308 14.39 20.15 15.02
CA TRP A 308 14.20 18.74 14.66
C TRP A 308 14.34 18.49 13.15
N GLU A 309 13.83 19.42 12.35
CA GLU A 309 13.93 19.38 10.88
C GLU A 309 15.39 19.59 10.44
N ASP A 310 16.08 20.56 11.04
CA ASP A 310 17.50 20.81 10.79
C ASP A 310 18.37 19.62 11.20
N PHE A 311 18.15 19.05 12.38
CA PHE A 311 18.85 17.85 12.82
C PHE A 311 18.61 16.68 11.87
N SER A 312 17.37 16.48 11.41
CA SER A 312 17.02 15.38 10.49
C SER A 312 17.69 15.54 9.13
N ARG A 313 17.73 16.77 8.59
CA ARG A 313 18.45 17.06 7.34
C ARG A 313 19.94 16.80 7.50
N LEU A 314 20.56 17.33 8.55
CA LEU A 314 22.00 17.14 8.79
C LEU A 314 22.37 15.68 9.06
N LEU A 315 21.47 14.91 9.68
CA LEU A 315 21.64 13.47 9.81
C LEU A 315 21.71 12.80 8.44
N LEU A 316 20.79 13.09 7.52
CA LEU A 316 20.83 12.56 6.14
C LEU A 316 22.14 12.93 5.42
N ASP A 317 22.59 14.18 5.55
CA ASP A 317 23.86 14.62 4.94
C ASP A 317 25.05 13.82 5.47
N VAL A 318 25.10 13.57 6.79
CA VAL A 318 26.19 12.80 7.39
C VAL A 318 26.09 11.32 7.02
N LEU A 319 24.90 10.72 7.01
CA LEU A 319 24.68 9.35 6.54
C LEU A 319 25.17 9.17 5.10
N SER A 320 24.83 10.10 4.21
CA SER A 320 25.32 10.10 2.83
C SER A 320 26.85 10.15 2.76
N SER A 321 27.48 11.03 3.54
CA SER A 321 28.95 11.12 3.61
C SER A 321 29.63 9.87 4.17
N LYS A 322 28.89 9.02 4.89
CA LYS A 322 29.35 7.74 5.44
C LYS A 322 29.11 6.55 4.50
N GLY A 323 28.60 6.80 3.29
CA GLY A 323 28.40 5.77 2.27
C GLY A 323 27.09 4.99 2.40
N VAL A 324 26.10 5.51 3.14
CA VAL A 324 24.74 4.96 3.11
C VAL A 324 24.16 5.13 1.71
N SER A 325 23.55 4.07 1.16
CA SER A 325 23.05 4.05 -0.22
C SER A 325 21.91 5.05 -0.43
N SER A 326 21.64 5.45 -1.68
CA SER A 326 20.50 6.33 -2.01
C SER A 326 19.18 5.74 -1.52
N ASP A 327 19.01 4.44 -1.70
CA ASP A 327 17.78 3.73 -1.37
C ASP A 327 17.58 3.68 0.15
N ASP A 328 18.65 3.42 0.91
CA ASP A 328 18.63 3.52 2.37
C ASP A 328 18.32 4.95 2.81
N LEU A 329 18.90 5.97 2.17
CA LEU A 329 18.67 7.39 2.51
C LEU A 329 17.20 7.79 2.29
N ASP A 330 16.55 7.26 1.26
CA ASP A 330 15.11 7.47 1.04
C ASP A 330 14.28 6.84 2.17
N SER A 331 14.66 5.64 2.62
CA SER A 331 14.08 4.99 3.80
C SER A 331 14.29 5.81 5.08
N TRP A 332 15.51 6.33 5.30
CA TRP A 332 15.82 7.25 6.40
C TRP A 332 14.98 8.51 6.37
N LYS A 333 14.81 9.14 5.20
CA LYS A 333 14.00 10.34 5.05
C LYS A 333 12.55 10.09 5.45
N GLY A 334 11.98 8.95 5.06
CA GLY A 334 10.65 8.52 5.49
C GLY A 334 10.55 8.35 7.01
N VAL A 335 11.48 7.61 7.61
CA VAL A 335 11.54 7.36 9.06
C VAL A 335 11.70 8.67 9.85
N LEU A 336 12.63 9.54 9.45
CA LEU A 336 12.85 10.82 10.13
C LEU A 336 11.64 11.74 10.01
N THR A 337 10.93 11.73 8.88
CA THR A 337 9.67 12.47 8.74
C THR A 337 8.64 12.01 9.76
N VAL A 338 8.50 10.69 9.95
CA VAL A 338 7.63 10.12 10.98
C VAL A 338 8.08 10.53 12.38
N PHE A 339 9.37 10.44 12.68
CA PHE A 339 9.90 10.82 13.99
C PHE A 339 9.67 12.30 14.29
N VAL A 340 9.96 13.20 13.36
CA VAL A 340 9.74 14.65 13.55
C VAL A 340 8.25 14.97 13.71
N ASN A 341 7.38 14.38 12.90
CA ASN A 341 5.92 14.55 13.03
C ASN A 341 5.39 13.99 14.35
N GLY A 342 5.99 12.91 14.83
CA GLY A 342 5.74 12.32 16.13
C GLY A 342 6.23 13.20 17.27
N ILE A 343 7.46 13.71 17.23
CA ILE A 343 8.09 14.46 18.33
C ILE A 343 7.56 15.89 18.41
N SER A 344 7.38 16.55 17.26
CA SER A 344 6.93 17.94 17.17
C SER A 344 5.86 18.08 16.08
N PRO A 345 4.60 17.67 16.36
CA PRO A 345 3.50 17.78 15.41
C PRO A 345 3.31 19.21 14.89
N VAL A 346 2.88 19.36 13.65
CA VAL A 346 2.48 20.68 13.12
C VAL A 346 1.25 21.14 13.92
N LYS A 347 1.30 22.34 14.50
CA LYS A 347 0.12 22.96 15.10
C LYS A 347 -0.81 23.35 13.95
N ASN A 348 -2.01 22.75 13.93
CA ASN A 348 -3.08 23.16 13.03
C ASN A 348 -3.55 24.58 13.32
#